data_AF-A0A2P4TCP0-F1
#
_entry.id   AF-A0A2P4TCP0-F1
#
_cell.length_a   1.000
_cell.length_b   1.000
_cell.length_c   1.000
_cell.angle_alpha   90.00
_cell.angle_beta   90.00
_cell.angle_gamma   90.00
#
_symmetry.space_group_name_H-M   'P 1'
#
loop_
_entity.id
_entity.type
_entity.pdbx_description
1 polymer ?
#
loop_
_entity_poly.entity_id
_entity_poly.type
_entity_poly.pdbx_seq_one_letter_code
_entity_poly.pdbx_strand_id
1 'polypeptide(L)'
;IFRTFGTDLPRALLALRSALAGQHPQFPALRDLAVINNLLALEISHLLLSITLQLPVVLTPGQIRCSKREVVLKRGAERLTTREDGRKLYDYFSSLEGIGGFQDHFDWWARNQFSSRGGKPLWIDPHDPSIHHIFIDDNIRLDDADTIVHPQVFSERGSSSPRCAPTSELYDICLVQTDLLEAISDEDYFLRCVRRCEENYDSYLAHMESGSLSQQSDGQ
;
A
#
# COMPACT_ATOMS: atom_id res chain seq x y z
N ILE A 1 5.04 0.15 -2.34
CA ILE A 1 5.25 -1.32 -2.46
C ILE A 1 4.54 -1.82 -3.72
N PHE A 2 5.20 -2.57 -4.60
CA PHE A 2 4.54 -3.21 -5.73
C PHE A 2 3.77 -4.47 -5.31
N ARG A 3 2.54 -4.60 -5.81
CA ARG A 3 1.65 -5.74 -5.51
C ARG A 3 1.11 -6.30 -6.82
N THR A 4 1.48 -7.52 -7.16
CA THR A 4 1.06 -8.16 -8.41
C THR A 4 0.61 -9.58 -8.19
N PHE A 5 -0.37 -10.03 -8.96
CA PHE A 5 -0.71 -11.44 -9.05
C PHE A 5 0.23 -12.24 -9.97
N GLY A 6 0.86 -11.54 -10.94
CA GLY A 6 1.72 -12.15 -11.95
C GLY A 6 3.11 -12.51 -11.44
N THR A 7 3.94 -13.07 -12.33
CA THR A 7 5.31 -13.51 -12.02
C THR A 7 6.39 -12.50 -12.38
N ASP A 8 6.02 -11.35 -12.96
CA ASP A 8 6.97 -10.38 -13.53
C ASP A 8 7.62 -9.45 -12.50
N LEU A 9 7.22 -9.54 -11.22
CA LEU A 9 7.74 -8.70 -10.16
C LEU A 9 9.28 -8.64 -10.08
N PRO A 10 10.05 -9.75 -10.18
CA PRO A 10 11.51 -9.67 -10.17
C PRO A 10 12.07 -8.78 -11.29
N ARG A 11 11.45 -8.85 -12.48
CA ARG A 11 11.85 -8.04 -13.65
C ARG A 11 11.48 -6.58 -13.44
N ALA A 12 10.30 -6.30 -12.90
CA ALA A 12 9.86 -4.93 -12.59
C ALA A 12 10.80 -4.25 -11.56
N LEU A 13 11.16 -4.96 -10.49
CA LEU A 13 12.09 -4.44 -9.47
C LEU A 13 13.49 -4.20 -10.05
N LEU A 14 13.96 -5.09 -10.93
CA LEU A 14 15.23 -4.92 -11.62
C LEU A 14 15.22 -3.70 -12.54
N ALA A 15 14.16 -3.55 -13.34
CA ALA A 15 14.00 -2.42 -14.26
C ALA A 15 13.96 -1.09 -13.50
N LEU A 16 13.24 -1.04 -12.38
CA LEU A 16 13.19 0.14 -11.53
C LEU A 16 14.56 0.48 -10.94
N ARG A 17 15.30 -0.51 -10.42
CA ARG A 17 16.67 -0.28 -9.93
C ARG A 17 17.56 0.29 -11.02
N SER A 18 17.50 -0.23 -12.24
CA SER A 18 18.24 0.30 -13.38
C SER A 18 17.81 1.74 -13.71
N ALA A 19 16.51 2.04 -13.66
CA ALA A 19 15.98 3.38 -13.89
C ALA A 19 16.48 4.40 -12.84
N LEU A 20 16.45 4.03 -11.57
CA LEU A 20 16.99 4.84 -10.46
C LEU A 20 18.51 4.96 -10.51
N ALA A 21 19.21 4.06 -11.22
CA ALA A 21 20.63 4.21 -11.54
C ALA A 21 20.89 5.10 -12.77
N GLY A 22 19.85 5.76 -13.32
CA GLY A 22 19.94 6.63 -14.50
C GLY A 22 20.09 5.87 -15.82
N GLN A 23 19.83 4.56 -15.83
CA GLN A 23 20.00 3.72 -17.02
C GLN A 23 18.73 3.64 -17.88
N HIS A 24 17.64 4.31 -17.49
CA HIS A 24 16.44 4.38 -18.32
C HIS A 24 16.59 5.44 -19.41
N PRO A 25 16.50 5.09 -20.71
CA PRO A 25 16.83 6.00 -21.81
C PRO A 25 15.91 7.22 -21.88
N GLN A 26 14.64 7.07 -21.50
CA GLN A 26 13.64 8.16 -21.52
C GLN A 26 13.54 8.91 -20.18
N PHE A 27 14.07 8.34 -19.09
CA PHE A 27 13.92 8.91 -17.75
C PHE A 27 15.26 8.96 -17.00
N PRO A 28 16.31 9.57 -17.57
CA PRO A 28 17.64 9.61 -16.94
C PRO A 28 17.67 10.48 -15.67
N ALA A 29 16.69 11.38 -15.49
CA ALA A 29 16.53 12.24 -14.31
C ALA A 29 16.05 11.46 -13.06
N LEU A 30 15.56 10.22 -13.20
CA LEU A 30 15.21 9.38 -12.05
C LEU A 30 16.41 9.07 -11.15
N ARG A 31 17.64 9.21 -11.67
CA ARG A 31 18.86 9.14 -10.86
C ARG A 31 18.88 10.21 -9.77
N ASP A 32 18.28 11.37 -10.02
CA ASP A 32 18.30 12.53 -9.11
C ASP A 32 17.30 12.34 -7.97
N LEU A 33 16.23 11.55 -8.18
CA LEU A 33 15.33 11.11 -7.10
C LEU A 33 16.04 10.22 -6.07
N ALA A 34 17.07 9.47 -6.49
CA ALA A 34 17.92 8.72 -5.57
C ALA A 34 18.88 9.63 -4.76
N VAL A 35 18.88 10.94 -5.00
CA VAL A 35 19.78 11.91 -4.33
C VAL A 35 19.01 12.81 -3.36
N ILE A 36 17.69 12.95 -3.50
CA ILE A 36 16.89 13.86 -2.68
C ILE A 36 16.39 13.16 -1.43
N ASN A 37 17.22 13.20 -0.39
CA ASN A 37 16.78 13.14 1.00
C ASN A 37 17.80 13.96 1.80
N ASN A 38 17.64 15.30 1.74
CA ASN A 38 18.14 16.32 2.70
C ASN A 38 18.16 17.75 2.08
N LEU A 39 17.11 18.19 1.38
CA LEU A 39 16.97 19.62 1.03
C LEU A 39 16.12 20.43 2.05
N LEU A 40 15.72 19.82 3.17
CA LEU A 40 15.12 20.54 4.32
C LEU A 40 16.12 20.81 5.47
N ALA A 41 17.42 20.62 5.24
CA ALA A 41 18.48 20.98 6.20
C ALA A 41 19.42 22.07 5.63
N LEU A 42 18.83 23.19 5.19
CA LEU A 42 19.52 24.49 5.18
C LEU A 42 19.06 25.14 6.49
N GLU A 43 19.79 25.06 7.58
CA GLU A 43 21.05 25.75 7.83
C GLU A 43 21.88 24.93 8.83
N ILE A 44 23.08 24.48 8.49
CA ILE A 44 24.26 24.39 9.40
C ILE A 44 25.48 24.01 8.54
N SER A 45 26.37 25.00 8.43
CA SER A 45 27.82 24.95 8.20
C SER A 45 28.46 23.69 7.60
N HIS A 46 28.83 23.79 6.32
CA HIS A 46 30.16 23.50 5.76
C HIS A 46 30.87 22.15 5.98
N LEU A 47 30.18 21.11 6.45
CA LEU A 47 30.68 19.73 6.38
C LEU A 47 29.53 18.74 6.10
N LEU A 48 28.75 19.03 5.06
CA LEU A 48 27.77 18.09 4.54
C LEU A 48 28.52 16.95 3.83
N LEU A 49 28.79 15.88 4.57
CA LEU A 49 28.86 14.55 3.99
C LEU A 49 27.53 14.40 3.23
N SER A 50 27.55 14.53 1.90
CA SER A 50 26.40 14.30 1.05
C SER A 50 26.04 12.82 1.16
N ILE A 51 25.28 12.45 2.19
CA ILE A 51 24.67 11.14 2.27
C ILE A 51 23.57 11.16 1.21
N THR A 52 23.95 10.74 0.00
CA THR A 52 23.03 10.42 -1.08
C THR A 52 22.18 9.24 -0.60
N LEU A 53 21.04 9.53 0.01
CA LEU A 53 20.06 8.52 0.43
C LEU A 53 19.38 7.98 -0.84
N GLN A 54 20.06 7.06 -1.51
CA GLN A 54 19.48 6.29 -2.60
C GLN A 54 18.25 5.55 -2.09
N LEU A 55 17.09 5.82 -2.69
CA LEU A 55 15.86 5.11 -2.38
C LEU A 55 16.09 3.60 -2.57
N PRO A 56 16.13 2.80 -1.48
CA PRO A 56 16.60 1.43 -1.58
C PRO A 56 15.57 0.58 -2.33
N VAL A 57 16.04 -0.27 -3.25
CA VAL A 57 15.20 -1.23 -3.96
C VAL A 57 15.50 -2.64 -3.47
N VAL A 58 14.56 -3.24 -2.75
CA VAL A 58 14.61 -4.63 -2.29
C VAL A 58 14.26 -5.55 -3.46
N LEU A 59 15.29 -6.17 -4.03
CA LEU A 59 15.17 -7.05 -5.21
C LEU A 59 14.61 -8.45 -4.90
N THR A 60 14.55 -8.83 -3.63
CA THR A 60 13.96 -10.11 -3.22
C THR A 60 12.45 -9.94 -3.09
N PRO A 61 11.65 -10.44 -4.05
CA PRO A 61 10.20 -10.33 -3.96
C PRO A 61 9.70 -11.17 -2.79
N GLY A 62 8.70 -10.66 -2.09
CA GLY A 62 7.91 -11.47 -1.17
C GLY A 62 6.78 -12.20 -1.90
N GLN A 63 6.14 -13.12 -1.18
CA GLN A 63 4.95 -13.84 -1.63
C GLN A 63 3.90 -13.81 -0.53
N ILE A 64 2.64 -13.61 -0.93
CA ILE A 64 1.48 -13.61 -0.06
C ILE A 64 0.56 -14.74 -0.52
N ARG A 65 0.20 -15.62 0.40
CA ARG A 65 -0.70 -16.74 0.14
C ARG A 65 -1.83 -16.76 1.16
N CYS A 66 -3.02 -16.53 0.65
CA CYS A 66 -4.26 -16.53 1.42
C CYS A 66 -4.88 -17.93 1.50
N SER A 67 -5.61 -18.16 2.58
CA SER A 67 -6.46 -19.34 2.81
C SER A 67 -7.68 -18.92 3.64
N LYS A 68 -8.61 -19.85 3.90
CA LYS A 68 -9.76 -19.58 4.78
C LYS A 68 -9.37 -19.29 6.24
N ARG A 69 -8.15 -19.64 6.66
CA ARG A 69 -7.72 -19.59 8.07
C ARG A 69 -6.69 -18.50 8.35
N GLU A 70 -5.86 -18.18 7.36
CA GLU A 70 -4.72 -17.30 7.55
C GLU A 70 -4.25 -16.74 6.20
N VAL A 71 -3.57 -15.59 6.29
CA VAL A 71 -2.70 -15.06 5.25
C VAL A 71 -1.26 -15.31 5.66
N VAL A 72 -0.49 -15.90 4.77
CA VAL A 72 0.93 -16.18 4.96
C VAL A 72 1.75 -15.27 4.07
N LEU A 73 2.69 -14.53 4.67
CA LEU A 73 3.70 -13.75 3.97
C LEU A 73 5.05 -14.44 4.08
N LYS A 74 5.80 -14.50 2.97
CA LYS A 74 7.18 -14.97 2.93
C LYS A 74 8.07 -13.99 2.18
N ARG A 75 9.29 -13.74 2.66
CA ARG A 75 10.34 -13.00 1.93
C ARG A 75 11.71 -13.46 2.42
N GLY A 76 12.51 -14.03 1.54
CA GLY A 76 13.78 -14.66 1.96
C GLY A 76 13.55 -15.73 3.04
N ALA A 77 14.20 -15.56 4.19
CA ALA A 77 14.01 -16.44 5.36
C ALA A 77 12.79 -16.05 6.23
N GLU A 78 12.23 -14.85 6.05
CA GLU A 78 11.12 -14.35 6.83
C GLU A 78 9.82 -15.09 6.44
N ARG A 79 9.07 -15.52 7.46
CA ARG A 79 7.74 -16.09 7.29
C ARG A 79 6.82 -15.57 8.40
N LEU A 80 5.76 -14.87 8.01
CA LEU A 80 4.73 -14.36 8.91
C LEU A 80 3.37 -14.98 8.60
N THR A 81 2.48 -14.98 9.58
CA THR A 81 1.10 -15.48 9.45
C THR A 81 0.15 -14.67 10.32
N THR A 82 -1.06 -14.44 9.82
CA THR A 82 -2.17 -13.84 10.58
C THR A 82 -2.88 -14.81 11.52
N ARG A 83 -2.51 -16.10 11.55
CA ARG A 83 -3.26 -17.14 12.26
C ARG A 83 -3.38 -16.90 13.77
N GLU A 84 -2.31 -16.43 14.39
CA GLU A 84 -2.25 -16.15 15.84
C GLU A 84 -2.48 -14.67 16.13
N ASP A 85 -2.11 -13.82 15.17
CA ASP A 85 -2.14 -12.37 15.32
C ASP A 85 -2.25 -11.74 13.93
N GLY A 86 -3.43 -11.21 13.62
CA GLY A 86 -3.71 -10.55 12.36
C GLY A 86 -2.94 -9.24 12.17
N ARG A 87 -2.35 -8.70 13.24
CA ARG A 87 -1.56 -7.47 13.21
C ARG A 87 -0.15 -7.65 12.69
N LYS A 88 0.43 -8.85 12.79
CA LYS A 88 1.80 -9.14 12.34
C LYS A 88 2.09 -8.67 10.91
N LEU A 89 1.12 -8.78 10.00
CA LEU A 89 1.30 -8.34 8.62
C LEU A 89 1.17 -6.82 8.48
N TYR A 90 0.28 -6.18 9.25
CA TYR A 90 0.22 -4.72 9.35
C TYR A 90 1.56 -4.16 9.83
N ASP A 91 2.05 -4.61 10.99
CA ASP A 91 3.31 -4.12 11.58
C ASP A 91 4.49 -4.31 10.61
N TYR A 92 4.53 -5.46 9.95
CA TYR A 92 5.56 -5.76 8.95
C TYR A 92 5.50 -4.82 7.74
N PHE A 93 4.31 -4.52 7.21
CA PHE A 93 4.19 -3.58 6.09
C PHE A 93 4.49 -2.15 6.51
N SER A 94 4.06 -1.74 7.70
CA SER A 94 4.32 -0.42 8.28
C SER A 94 5.82 -0.19 8.56
N SER A 95 6.59 -1.25 8.79
CA SER A 95 8.04 -1.15 9.01
C SER A 95 8.89 -1.17 7.73
N LEU A 96 8.28 -1.27 6.53
CA LEU A 96 9.04 -1.32 5.28
C LEU A 96 9.46 0.08 4.85
N GLU A 97 10.74 0.23 4.52
CA GLU A 97 11.28 1.43 3.89
C GLU A 97 11.72 1.18 2.44
N GLY A 98 11.61 2.21 1.61
CA GLY A 98 11.99 2.17 0.21
C GLY A 98 11.03 1.37 -0.68
N ILE A 99 11.58 0.77 -1.74
CA ILE A 99 10.81 0.09 -2.77
C ILE A 99 11.05 -1.41 -2.71
N GLY A 100 9.96 -2.17 -2.69
CA GLY A 100 9.98 -3.61 -2.85
C GLY A 100 8.65 -4.08 -3.41
N GLY A 101 8.44 -5.39 -3.46
CA GLY A 101 7.14 -5.89 -3.85
C GLY A 101 6.83 -7.30 -3.38
N PHE A 102 5.56 -7.65 -3.52
CA PHE A 102 5.00 -8.94 -3.16
C PHE A 102 4.16 -9.50 -4.30
N GLN A 103 4.27 -10.80 -4.51
CA GLN A 103 3.36 -11.55 -5.36
C GLN A 103 2.15 -12.01 -4.54
N ASP A 104 0.98 -11.50 -4.87
CA ASP A 104 -0.32 -11.87 -4.30
C ASP A 104 -0.84 -13.22 -4.81
N HIS A 105 -1.90 -13.72 -4.19
CA HIS A 105 -2.40 -15.08 -4.41
C HIS A 105 -3.48 -15.13 -5.50
N PHE A 106 -3.08 -15.15 -6.78
CA PHE A 106 -4.02 -15.15 -7.91
C PHE A 106 -5.07 -16.27 -7.83
N ASP A 107 -4.62 -17.52 -7.61
CA ASP A 107 -5.53 -18.66 -7.54
C ASP A 107 -6.55 -18.54 -6.40
N TRP A 108 -6.22 -17.81 -5.33
CA TRP A 108 -7.17 -17.52 -4.27
C TRP A 108 -8.20 -16.49 -4.72
N TRP A 109 -7.78 -15.43 -5.40
CA TRP A 109 -8.68 -14.43 -5.96
C TRP A 109 -9.66 -15.05 -6.95
N ALA A 110 -9.16 -15.85 -7.89
CA ALA A 110 -9.97 -16.55 -8.89
C ALA A 110 -10.98 -17.53 -8.24
N ARG A 111 -10.58 -18.30 -7.23
CA ARG A 111 -11.49 -19.22 -6.50
C ARG A 111 -12.57 -18.49 -5.70
N ASN A 112 -12.35 -17.22 -5.36
CA ASN A 112 -13.33 -16.35 -4.71
C ASN A 112 -14.01 -15.41 -5.74
N GLN A 113 -14.09 -15.84 -6.99
CA GLN A 113 -14.85 -15.18 -8.06
C GLN A 113 -14.40 -13.73 -8.32
N PHE A 114 -13.11 -13.44 -8.11
CA PHE A 114 -12.54 -12.10 -8.27
C PHE A 114 -13.15 -11.02 -7.36
N SER A 115 -13.91 -11.43 -6.34
CA SER A 115 -14.45 -10.52 -5.32
C SER A 115 -13.39 -10.02 -4.34
N SER A 116 -13.74 -8.99 -3.58
CA SER A 116 -12.95 -8.45 -2.47
C SER A 116 -12.44 -9.55 -1.54
N ARG A 117 -13.24 -10.59 -1.24
CA ARG A 117 -12.86 -11.69 -0.33
C ARG A 117 -11.63 -12.50 -0.81
N GLY A 118 -11.37 -12.47 -2.10
CA GLY A 118 -10.21 -13.08 -2.72
C GLY A 118 -9.06 -12.11 -3.00
N GLY A 119 -9.30 -10.80 -2.86
CA GLY A 119 -8.42 -9.74 -3.30
C GLY A 119 -7.10 -9.67 -2.52
N LYS A 120 -6.25 -8.75 -2.95
CA LYS A 120 -4.98 -8.42 -2.31
C LYS A 120 -5.27 -7.91 -0.90
N PRO A 121 -4.82 -8.60 0.16
CA PRO A 121 -5.12 -8.17 1.53
C PRO A 121 -4.37 -6.87 1.85
N LEU A 122 -5.10 -5.95 2.44
CA LEU A 122 -4.65 -4.63 2.91
C LEU A 122 -5.12 -4.43 4.35
N TRP A 123 -4.20 -4.06 5.25
CA TRP A 123 -4.51 -3.79 6.65
C TRP A 123 -4.38 -2.31 6.95
N ILE A 124 -5.34 -1.76 7.67
CA ILE A 124 -5.42 -0.35 8.05
C ILE A 124 -5.68 -0.27 9.54
N ASP A 125 -4.90 0.52 10.26
CA ASP A 125 -5.17 0.82 11.67
C ASP A 125 -5.41 2.33 11.85
N PRO A 126 -6.67 2.75 12.05
CA PRO A 126 -7.01 4.14 12.36
C PRO A 126 -6.45 4.61 13.72
N HIS A 127 -5.97 3.71 14.58
CA HIS A 127 -5.40 4.06 15.90
C HIS A 127 -3.89 4.31 15.85
N ASP A 128 -3.27 4.15 14.68
CA ASP A 128 -1.88 4.50 14.41
C ASP A 128 -1.82 5.66 13.40
N PRO A 129 -1.86 6.91 13.88
CA PRO A 129 -1.86 8.09 13.01
C PRO A 129 -0.51 8.31 12.31
N SER A 130 0.53 7.55 12.66
CA SER A 130 1.84 7.67 12.02
C SER A 130 1.93 6.94 10.69
N ILE A 131 0.94 6.10 10.37
CA ILE A 131 0.93 5.23 9.20
C ILE A 131 -0.34 5.43 8.39
N HIS A 132 -0.17 5.72 7.10
CA HIS A 132 -1.25 5.76 6.13
C HIS A 132 -0.95 4.84 4.94
N HIS A 133 -1.61 3.68 4.90
CA HIS A 133 -1.48 2.74 3.78
C HIS A 133 -2.43 3.15 2.65
N ILE A 134 -1.88 3.58 1.52
CA ILE A 134 -2.63 3.90 0.29
C ILE A 134 -2.38 2.80 -0.76
N PHE A 135 -3.47 2.25 -1.31
CA PHE A 135 -3.45 1.25 -2.37
C PHE A 135 -4.03 1.84 -3.65
N ILE A 136 -3.21 1.84 -4.71
CA ILE A 136 -3.55 2.42 -6.00
C ILE A 136 -3.54 1.30 -7.04
N ASP A 137 -4.67 1.09 -7.72
CA ASP A 137 -4.82 0.05 -8.74
C ASP A 137 -6.02 0.39 -9.63
N ASP A 138 -5.93 0.15 -10.94
CA ASP A 138 -7.01 0.42 -11.88
C ASP A 138 -8.17 -0.57 -11.76
N ASN A 139 -7.99 -1.70 -11.05
CA ASN A 139 -9.03 -2.71 -10.78
C ASN A 139 -9.70 -2.59 -9.40
N ILE A 140 -9.58 -1.44 -8.74
CA ILE A 140 -10.41 -1.12 -7.57
C ILE A 140 -11.81 -0.74 -8.05
N ARG A 141 -12.84 -1.37 -7.47
CA ARG A 141 -14.25 -1.05 -7.69
C ARG A 141 -14.93 -0.81 -6.35
N LEU A 142 -15.88 0.11 -6.32
CA LEU A 142 -16.70 0.40 -5.12
C LEU A 142 -17.63 -0.77 -4.76
N ASP A 143 -17.96 -1.61 -5.73
CA ASP A 143 -18.67 -2.87 -5.52
C ASP A 143 -17.66 -3.97 -5.14
N ASP A 144 -17.87 -4.60 -3.99
CA ASP A 144 -17.02 -5.68 -3.49
C ASP A 144 -17.15 -6.99 -4.29
N ALA A 145 -18.11 -7.08 -5.22
CA ALA A 145 -18.31 -8.25 -6.06
C ALA A 145 -17.17 -8.50 -7.06
N ASP A 146 -16.47 -7.45 -7.52
CA ASP A 146 -15.40 -7.54 -8.52
C ASP A 146 -14.34 -6.46 -8.28
N THR A 147 -13.55 -6.63 -7.23
CA THR A 147 -12.53 -5.64 -6.84
C THR A 147 -11.25 -6.36 -6.42
N ILE A 148 -10.13 -5.72 -6.74
CA ILE A 148 -8.82 -6.35 -6.60
C ILE A 148 -8.29 -6.40 -5.17
N VAL A 149 -8.87 -5.63 -4.25
CA VAL A 149 -8.37 -5.42 -2.90
C VAL A 149 -9.29 -6.05 -1.86
N HIS A 150 -8.71 -6.51 -0.76
CA HIS A 150 -9.43 -7.01 0.41
C HIS A 150 -9.08 -6.15 1.65
N PRO A 151 -9.83 -5.07 1.92
CA PRO A 151 -9.53 -4.17 3.02
C PRO A 151 -9.89 -4.75 4.39
N GLN A 152 -8.99 -4.61 5.34
CA GLN A 152 -9.12 -5.07 6.72
C GLN A 152 -8.76 -3.93 7.69
N VAL A 153 -9.71 -3.54 8.55
CA VAL A 153 -9.59 -2.37 9.44
C VAL A 153 -9.57 -2.82 10.91
N PHE A 154 -8.59 -2.38 11.68
CA PHE A 154 -8.57 -2.60 13.13
C PHE A 154 -9.54 -1.65 13.83
N SER A 155 -10.47 -2.19 14.62
CA SER A 155 -11.52 -1.40 15.28
C SER A 155 -11.12 -0.86 16.65
N GLU A 156 -10.05 -1.38 17.24
CA GLU A 156 -9.58 -0.98 18.57
C GLU A 156 -8.06 -0.88 18.60
N ARG A 157 -7.54 0.03 19.43
CA ARG A 157 -6.10 0.24 19.62
C ARG A 157 -5.43 -1.06 20.06
N GLY A 158 -4.46 -1.53 19.26
CA GLY A 158 -3.69 -2.74 19.55
C GLY A 158 -4.45 -4.05 19.29
N SER A 159 -5.63 -4.01 18.66
CA SER A 159 -6.34 -5.23 18.27
C SER A 159 -5.50 -6.08 17.31
N SER A 160 -5.57 -7.40 17.51
CA SER A 160 -5.00 -8.41 16.62
C SER A 160 -5.98 -8.89 15.54
N SER A 161 -7.24 -8.48 15.63
CA SER A 161 -8.33 -8.98 14.79
C SER A 161 -9.00 -7.83 14.03
N PRO A 162 -8.67 -7.63 12.75
CA PRO A 162 -9.32 -6.62 11.94
C PRO A 162 -10.67 -7.11 11.43
N ARG A 163 -11.61 -6.18 11.20
CA ARG A 163 -12.84 -6.46 10.46
C ARG A 163 -12.60 -6.28 8.96
N CYS A 164 -13.33 -7.01 8.12
CA CYS A 164 -13.41 -6.65 6.71
C CYS A 164 -14.16 -5.31 6.59
N ALA A 165 -13.64 -4.40 5.78
CA ALA A 165 -14.33 -3.16 5.41
C ALA A 165 -14.74 -3.22 3.93
N PRO A 166 -15.92 -2.69 3.57
CA PRO A 166 -16.28 -2.57 2.17
C PRO A 166 -15.33 -1.61 1.46
N THR A 167 -15.07 -1.84 0.18
CA THR A 167 -14.16 -0.99 -0.61
C THR A 167 -14.63 0.48 -0.63
N SER A 168 -15.93 0.71 -0.63
CA SER A 168 -16.53 2.04 -0.59
C SER A 168 -16.26 2.82 0.70
N GLU A 169 -16.04 2.15 1.84
CA GLU A 169 -15.69 2.83 3.09
C GLU A 169 -14.36 3.56 2.99
N LEU A 170 -13.44 3.03 2.18
CA LEU A 170 -12.04 3.46 2.14
C LEU A 170 -11.63 4.10 0.81
N TYR A 171 -12.59 4.30 -0.09
CA TYR A 171 -12.35 4.94 -1.38
C TYR A 171 -11.98 6.41 -1.21
N ASP A 172 -10.97 6.86 -1.95
CA ASP A 172 -10.33 8.19 -1.79
C ASP A 172 -9.77 8.47 -0.38
N ILE A 173 -9.68 7.44 0.49
CA ILE A 173 -9.05 7.51 1.82
C ILE A 173 -7.80 6.64 1.83
N CYS A 174 -7.95 5.33 1.61
CA CYS A 174 -6.85 4.37 1.52
C CYS A 174 -6.81 3.67 0.15
N LEU A 175 -7.83 3.85 -0.68
CA LEU A 175 -8.01 3.12 -1.94
C LEU A 175 -8.25 4.10 -3.09
N VAL A 176 -7.48 3.98 -4.16
CA VAL A 176 -7.57 4.85 -5.34
C VAL A 176 -7.74 4.00 -6.60
N GLN A 177 -8.89 4.11 -7.26
CA GLN A 177 -9.05 3.59 -8.61
C GLN A 177 -8.30 4.50 -9.60
N THR A 178 -7.34 3.94 -10.33
CA THR A 178 -6.55 4.72 -11.29
C THR A 178 -7.35 5.03 -12.56
N ASP A 179 -7.43 6.30 -12.93
CA ASP A 179 -7.81 6.74 -14.27
C ASP A 179 -6.56 6.66 -15.16
N LEU A 180 -6.50 5.62 -15.99
CA LEU A 180 -5.33 5.34 -16.83
C LEU A 180 -5.06 6.44 -17.86
N LEU A 181 -6.10 7.13 -18.35
CA LEU A 181 -5.92 8.18 -19.36
C LEU A 181 -5.39 9.44 -18.69
N GLU A 182 -5.97 9.82 -17.56
CA GLU A 182 -5.51 10.97 -16.79
C GLU A 182 -4.08 10.76 -16.29
N ALA A 183 -3.76 9.57 -15.75
CA ALA A 183 -2.44 9.20 -15.26
C ALA A 183 -1.33 9.26 -16.33
N ILE A 184 -1.68 9.06 -17.61
CA ILE A 184 -0.74 9.21 -18.73
C ILE A 184 -0.59 10.68 -19.14
N SER A 185 -1.65 11.48 -19.00
CA SER A 185 -1.70 12.87 -19.47
C SER A 185 -1.23 13.91 -18.46
N ASP A 186 -1.34 13.62 -17.17
CA ASP A 186 -1.00 14.51 -16.07
C ASP A 186 0.15 13.92 -15.24
N GLU A 187 1.30 14.58 -15.29
CA GLU A 187 2.49 14.19 -14.54
C GLU A 187 2.27 14.24 -13.02
N ASP A 188 1.33 15.06 -12.54
CA ASP A 188 1.01 15.24 -11.12
C ASP A 188 -0.14 14.33 -10.64
N TYR A 189 -0.69 13.47 -11.51
CA TYR A 189 -1.87 12.66 -11.21
C TYR A 189 -1.77 11.90 -9.87
N PHE A 190 -0.71 11.10 -9.70
CA PHE A 190 -0.54 10.31 -8.48
C PHE A 190 -0.24 11.18 -7.25
N LEU A 191 0.40 12.34 -7.42
CA LEU A 191 0.60 13.29 -6.32
C LEU A 191 -0.73 13.88 -5.86
N ARG A 192 -1.66 14.18 -6.77
CA ARG A 192 -3.02 14.61 -6.44
C ARG A 192 -3.81 13.51 -5.75
N CYS A 193 -3.69 12.26 -6.21
CA CYS A 193 -4.33 11.11 -5.54
C CYS A 193 -3.87 10.95 -4.10
N VAL A 194 -2.56 11.02 -3.84
CA VAL A 194 -2.01 10.91 -2.49
C VAL A 194 -2.49 12.05 -1.59
N ARG A 195 -2.40 13.31 -2.05
CA ARG A 195 -2.89 14.46 -1.28
C ARG A 195 -4.36 14.33 -0.90
N ARG A 196 -5.22 13.90 -1.84
CA ARG A 196 -6.63 13.67 -1.56
C ARG A 196 -6.83 12.60 -0.49
N CYS A 197 -6.07 11.51 -0.57
CA CYS A 197 -6.12 10.46 0.44
C CYS A 197 -5.73 11.01 1.81
N GLU A 198 -4.63 11.77 1.91
CA GLU A 198 -4.15 12.37 3.16
C GLU A 198 -5.20 13.31 3.77
N GLU A 199 -5.76 14.22 2.97
CA GLU A 199 -6.81 15.16 3.41
C GLU A 199 -8.06 14.42 3.93
N ASN A 200 -8.50 13.38 3.24
CA ASN A 200 -9.65 12.58 3.66
C ASN A 200 -9.34 11.68 4.85
N TYR A 201 -8.10 11.23 5.01
CA TYR A 201 -7.69 10.37 6.10
C TYR A 201 -7.75 11.11 7.43
N ASP A 202 -7.33 12.38 7.49
CA ASP A 202 -7.48 13.20 8.70
C ASP A 202 -8.94 13.26 9.19
N SER A 203 -9.88 13.45 8.26
CA SER A 203 -11.32 13.44 8.56
C SER A 203 -11.80 12.07 9.04
N TYR A 204 -11.36 11.01 8.37
CA TYR A 204 -11.67 9.62 8.74
C TYR A 204 -11.17 9.28 10.16
N LEU A 205 -9.94 9.66 10.50
CA LEU A 205 -9.37 9.46 11.84
C LEU A 205 -10.18 10.19 12.92
N ALA A 206 -10.56 11.45 12.69
CA ALA A 206 -11.38 12.22 13.63
C ALA A 206 -12.77 11.59 13.88
N HIS A 207 -13.37 10.99 12.84
CA HIS A 207 -14.63 10.25 12.98
C HIS A 207 -14.48 8.95 13.78
N MET A 208 -13.35 8.26 13.63
CA MET A 208 -13.05 7.04 14.39
C MET A 208 -12.79 7.35 15.88
N GLU A 209 -12.12 8.45 16.20
CA GLU A 209 -11.90 8.89 17.58
C GLU A 209 -13.17 9.32 18.30
N SER A 210 -14.13 9.90 17.57
CA SER A 210 -15.42 10.36 18.11
C SER A 210 -16.48 9.26 18.26
N GLY A 211 -16.14 7.99 18.01
CA GLY A 211 -17.00 6.83 18.27
C GLY A 211 -18.29 6.75 17.45
N SER A 212 -18.40 7.52 16.36
CA SER A 212 -19.66 7.76 15.64
C SER A 212 -19.85 6.87 14.41
N LEU A 213 -19.62 5.56 14.54
CA LEU A 213 -20.14 4.55 13.61
C LEU A 213 -21.09 3.61 14.35
N SER A 214 -22.02 4.18 15.10
CA SER A 214 -23.22 3.48 15.54
C SER A 214 -24.42 4.01 14.77
N GLN A 215 -25.02 3.12 13.97
CA GLN A 215 -26.38 3.18 13.40
C GLN A 215 -26.63 4.14 12.23
N GLN A 216 -26.35 3.67 11.00
CA GLN A 216 -27.26 3.89 9.86
C GLN A 216 -27.33 2.64 8.99
N SER A 217 -27.99 1.60 9.50
CA SER A 217 -28.71 0.62 8.68
C SER A 217 -29.77 -0.05 9.56
N ASP A 218 -30.87 0.64 9.79
CA ASP A 218 -32.19 0.04 10.04
C ASP A 218 -33.27 1.15 9.97
N GLY A 219 -34.17 1.01 8.99
CA GLY A 219 -35.34 1.87 8.74
C GLY A 219 -35.26 2.56 7.37
N GLN A 220 -36.08 2.26 6.37
CA GLN A 220 -37.35 1.52 6.27
C GLN A 220 -37.42 0.79 4.93
#